data_AF-A0A6P2IWM8-F1
#
_entry.id   AF-A0A6P2IWM8-F1
#
_cell.length_a   1.000
_cell.length_b   1.000
_cell.length_c   1.000
_cell.angle_alpha   90.00
_cell.angle_beta   90.00
_cell.angle_gamma   90.00
#
_symmetry.space_group_name_H-M   'P 1'
#
loop_
_entity.id
_entity.type
_entity.pdbx_description
1 polymer ?
#
loop_
_entity_poly.entity_id
_entity_poly.type
_entity_poly.pdbx_seq_one_letter_code
_entity_poly.pdbx_strand_id
1 'polypeptide(L)'
;MLCVVAIMQWVLVHQLNSAPFVYTFNDKREFVLNLLMLNRTGLEHGFSFNAPSWSISAEFIVNIAFLAAISARKKLSTVLMVAVFLISIAAMYENGLISSATFFGVDNDVFRATFGFCIGVALFRINTLFDKITIPKAAYDLLAIVSTACFMYYCATSKFTSEADLAVTLICFPTLIIGAMRGTAVNKALKHPSLVFLGTISYSIYLVHFPMQLGVHIVGIAARYDMPYSSRGFFVVFVMATICLSWVTYRTIELPGKNLVRRLLGGSSRARPVGQA
;
A
#
# COMPACT_ATOMS: atom_id res chain seq x y z
N MET A 1 -10.58 -2.96 11.57
CA MET A 1 -9.83 -4.21 11.41
C MET A 1 -8.92 -4.53 12.59
N LEU A 2 -8.16 -3.57 13.15
CA LEU A 2 -7.33 -3.81 14.35
C LEU A 2 -8.07 -4.54 15.48
N CYS A 3 -9.22 -4.01 15.94
CA CYS A 3 -9.99 -4.64 17.01
C CYS A 3 -10.49 -6.04 16.65
N VAL A 4 -10.89 -6.26 15.38
CA VAL A 4 -11.33 -7.57 14.89
C VAL A 4 -10.20 -8.59 15.00
N VAL A 5 -9.02 -8.24 14.50
CA VAL A 5 -7.84 -9.13 14.58
C VAL A 5 -7.42 -9.36 16.03
N ALA A 6 -7.45 -8.33 16.88
CA ALA A 6 -7.14 -8.47 18.30
C ALA A 6 -8.06 -9.46 19.01
N ILE A 7 -9.38 -9.37 18.76
CA ILE A 7 -10.37 -10.32 19.30
C ILE A 7 -10.13 -11.72 18.75
N MET A 8 -9.89 -11.86 17.44
CA MET A 8 -9.67 -13.15 16.81
C MET A 8 -8.39 -13.84 17.31
N GLN A 9 -7.27 -13.11 17.44
CA GLN A 9 -6.04 -13.63 18.04
C GLN A 9 -6.27 -14.02 19.51
N TRP A 10 -7.03 -13.22 20.26
CA TRP A 10 -7.36 -13.54 21.65
C TRP A 10 -8.17 -14.84 21.75
N VAL A 11 -9.19 -15.03 20.91
CA VAL A 11 -9.98 -16.27 20.84
C VAL A 11 -9.10 -17.47 20.48
N LEU A 12 -8.25 -17.33 19.46
CA LEU A 12 -7.35 -18.40 19.02
C LEU A 12 -6.42 -18.87 20.16
N VAL A 13 -5.86 -17.92 20.91
CA VAL A 13 -4.91 -18.23 21.99
C VAL A 13 -5.60 -18.74 23.25
N HIS A 14 -6.66 -18.08 23.70
CA HIS A 14 -7.24 -18.33 25.03
C HIS A 14 -8.42 -19.31 25.02
N GLN A 15 -9.16 -19.42 23.91
CA GLN A 15 -10.30 -20.34 23.83
C GLN A 15 -9.94 -21.63 23.09
N LEU A 16 -9.13 -21.51 22.02
CA LEU A 16 -8.72 -22.67 21.22
C LEU A 16 -7.35 -23.23 21.64
N ASN A 17 -6.67 -22.62 22.61
CA ASN A 17 -5.35 -23.03 23.12
C ASN A 17 -4.32 -23.25 22.00
N SER A 18 -4.39 -22.43 20.95
CA SER A 18 -3.45 -22.46 19.82
C SER A 18 -2.43 -21.33 19.91
N ALA A 19 -1.31 -21.48 19.22
CA ALA A 19 -0.35 -20.38 19.08
C ALA A 19 -0.95 -19.22 18.27
N PRO A 20 -0.45 -17.97 18.46
CA PRO A 20 -0.85 -16.85 17.62
C PRO A 20 -0.63 -17.14 16.13
N PHE A 21 -1.58 -16.71 15.30
CA PHE A 21 -1.50 -16.96 13.86
C PHE A 21 -0.58 -15.95 13.18
N VAL A 22 0.52 -16.43 12.59
CA VAL A 22 1.54 -15.71 11.81
C VAL A 22 2.32 -14.65 12.61
N TYR A 23 1.64 -13.71 13.27
CA TYR A 23 2.23 -12.60 14.01
C TYR A 23 2.06 -12.79 15.51
N THR A 24 3.16 -12.69 16.24
CA THR A 24 3.24 -13.05 17.67
C THR A 24 3.23 -11.85 18.60
N PHE A 25 3.64 -10.67 18.13
CA PHE A 25 3.73 -9.44 18.93
C PHE A 25 2.35 -8.76 19.12
N ASN A 26 1.39 -9.43 19.76
CA ASN A 26 0.02 -8.93 19.95
C ASN A 26 -0.21 -8.37 21.37
N ASP A 27 0.73 -7.56 21.88
CA ASP A 27 0.65 -6.98 23.21
C ASP A 27 -0.02 -5.59 23.24
N LYS A 28 -0.14 -5.01 24.44
CA LYS A 28 -0.77 -3.70 24.65
C LYS A 28 -0.01 -2.57 23.96
N ARG A 29 1.31 -2.61 23.95
CA ARG A 29 2.16 -1.58 23.33
C ARG A 29 1.95 -1.59 21.83
N GLU A 30 2.00 -2.76 21.21
CA GLU A 30 1.78 -2.92 19.78
C GLU A 30 0.36 -2.55 19.38
N PHE A 31 -0.64 -2.81 20.23
CA PHE A 31 -2.01 -2.36 19.99
C PHE A 31 -2.13 -0.83 19.95
N VAL A 32 -1.48 -0.13 20.90
CA VAL A 32 -1.43 1.33 20.94
C VAL A 32 -0.70 1.88 19.71
N LEU A 33 0.43 1.28 19.33
CA LEU A 33 1.15 1.69 18.12
C LEU A 33 0.30 1.52 16.86
N ASN A 34 -0.45 0.41 16.72
CA ASN A 34 -1.38 0.22 15.61
C ASN A 34 -2.53 1.25 15.63
N LEU A 35 -3.05 1.59 16.82
CA LEU A 35 -4.12 2.58 16.96
C LEU A 35 -3.68 3.98 16.53
N LEU A 36 -2.43 4.34 16.84
CA LEU A 36 -1.82 5.62 16.46
C LEU A 36 -1.22 5.62 15.04
N MET A 37 -1.35 4.52 14.30
CA MET A 37 -0.73 4.32 12.98
C MET A 37 0.81 4.44 13.00
N LEU A 38 1.43 4.01 14.10
CA LEU A 38 2.88 4.01 14.34
C LEU A 38 3.48 2.59 14.32
N ASN A 39 2.72 1.59 13.89
CA ASN A 39 3.10 0.18 13.90
C ASN A 39 4.14 -0.23 12.84
N ARG A 40 4.67 0.73 12.07
CA ARG A 40 5.84 0.54 11.21
C ARG A 40 6.76 1.76 11.18
N THR A 41 7.15 2.23 12.35
CA THR A 41 8.00 3.42 12.50
C THR A 41 9.38 3.10 13.06
N GLY A 42 9.60 1.88 13.52
CA GLY A 42 10.81 1.44 14.22
C GLY A 42 10.65 1.42 15.73
N LEU A 43 9.48 1.87 16.24
CA LEU A 43 9.13 1.74 17.64
C LEU A 43 8.69 0.31 17.96
N GLU A 44 8.00 -0.37 17.04
CA GLU A 44 7.52 -1.74 17.22
C GLU A 44 8.64 -2.76 17.40
N HIS A 45 8.37 -3.87 18.08
CA HIS A 45 9.32 -5.00 18.12
C HIS A 45 9.29 -5.85 16.84
N GLY A 46 8.22 -5.72 16.05
CA GLY A 46 8.02 -6.45 14.81
C GLY A 46 6.57 -6.38 14.36
N PHE A 47 6.21 -7.22 13.40
CA PHE A 47 4.86 -7.27 12.86
C PHE A 47 3.84 -7.73 13.91
N SER A 48 2.73 -6.99 14.01
CA SER A 48 1.68 -7.18 15.01
C SER A 48 0.29 -7.07 14.41
N PHE A 49 -0.68 -7.75 15.02
CA PHE A 49 -2.10 -7.77 14.63
C PHE A 49 -2.30 -7.91 13.12
N ASN A 50 -2.70 -6.84 12.44
CA ASN A 50 -2.88 -6.81 10.99
C ASN A 50 -1.60 -6.27 10.34
N ALA A 51 -0.53 -7.06 10.35
CA ALA A 51 0.77 -6.63 9.85
C ALA A 51 0.78 -6.03 8.43
N PRO A 52 -0.06 -6.47 7.48
CA PRO A 52 -0.19 -5.77 6.20
C PRO A 52 -0.46 -4.26 6.35
N SER A 53 -1.04 -3.77 7.45
CA SER A 53 -1.24 -2.34 7.66
C SER A 53 0.07 -1.50 7.70
N TRP A 54 1.26 -2.13 7.70
CA TRP A 54 2.56 -1.45 7.71
C TRP A 54 2.67 -0.32 6.67
N SER A 55 2.16 -0.53 5.46
CA SER A 55 2.26 0.48 4.38
C SER A 55 1.45 1.73 4.72
N ILE A 56 0.30 1.55 5.38
CA ILE A 56 -0.60 2.65 5.78
C ILE A 56 0.06 3.47 6.90
N SER A 57 0.75 2.81 7.84
CA SER A 57 1.54 3.49 8.88
C SER A 57 2.66 4.33 8.25
N ALA A 58 3.44 3.74 7.34
CA ALA A 58 4.51 4.46 6.64
C ALA A 58 3.96 5.64 5.83
N GLU A 59 2.89 5.43 5.05
CA GLU A 59 2.22 6.49 4.28
C GLU A 59 1.70 7.61 5.18
N PHE A 60 1.14 7.31 6.34
CA PHE A 60 0.65 8.31 7.28
C PHE A 60 1.78 9.24 7.75
N ILE A 61 2.93 8.68 8.12
CA ILE A 61 4.12 9.45 8.51
C ILE A 61 4.65 10.30 7.35
N VAL A 62 4.76 9.71 6.15
CA VAL A 62 5.21 10.44 4.96
C VAL A 62 4.26 11.59 4.63
N ASN A 63 2.95 11.40 4.74
CA ASN A 63 1.97 12.46 4.50
C ASN A 63 2.05 13.58 5.54
N ILE A 64 2.26 13.27 6.83
CA ILE A 64 2.49 14.30 7.87
C ILE A 64 3.77 15.08 7.57
N ALA A 65 4.86 14.39 7.28
CA ALA A 65 6.14 15.03 6.94
C ALA A 65 6.00 15.92 5.69
N PHE A 66 5.28 15.44 4.67
CA PHE A 66 4.97 16.21 3.47
C PHE A 66 4.12 17.45 3.77
N LEU A 67 3.06 17.31 4.58
CA LEU A 67 2.21 18.43 4.99
C LEU A 67 3.01 19.50 5.76
N ALA A 68 3.89 19.08 6.66
CA ALA A 68 4.81 19.96 7.36
C ALA A 68 5.76 20.68 6.38
N ALA A 69 6.31 19.94 5.41
CA ALA A 69 7.22 20.48 4.41
C ALA A 69 6.55 21.52 3.49
N ILE A 70 5.28 21.34 3.09
CA ILE A 70 4.57 22.33 2.26
C ILE A 70 4.04 23.53 3.05
N SER A 71 3.88 23.39 4.36
CA SER A 71 3.53 24.50 5.26
C SER A 71 4.70 25.49 5.45
N ALA A 72 5.92 25.07 5.10
CA ALA A 72 7.11 25.90 5.09
C ALA A 72 7.22 26.79 3.82
N ARG A 73 8.18 27.74 3.82
CA ARG A 73 8.45 28.58 2.65
C ARG A 73 8.87 27.73 1.43
N LYS A 74 8.45 28.11 0.22
CA LYS A 74 8.67 27.35 -1.04
C LYS A 74 10.11 26.84 -1.25
N LYS A 75 11.13 27.69 -1.01
CA LYS A 75 12.54 27.31 -1.14
C LYS A 75 12.93 26.24 -0.11
N LEU A 76 12.55 26.44 1.15
CA LEU A 76 12.81 25.49 2.23
C LEU A 76 12.10 24.15 1.98
N SER A 77 10.83 24.19 1.56
CA SER A 77 10.06 22.99 1.19
C SER A 77 10.78 22.15 0.12
N THR A 78 11.27 22.78 -0.94
CA THR A 78 12.03 22.09 -2.00
C THR A 78 13.31 21.47 -1.46
N VAL A 79 14.07 22.21 -0.65
CA VAL A 79 15.32 21.71 -0.03
C VAL A 79 15.04 20.51 0.87
N LEU A 80 14.01 20.58 1.73
CA LEU A 80 13.61 19.49 2.60
C LEU A 80 13.20 18.25 1.82
N MET A 81 12.39 18.40 0.76
CA MET A 81 11.97 17.29 -0.09
C MET A 81 13.15 16.61 -0.78
N VAL A 82 14.12 17.38 -1.29
CA VAL A 82 15.33 16.84 -1.91
C VAL A 82 16.20 16.15 -0.87
N ALA A 83 16.41 16.76 0.30
CA ALA A 83 17.19 16.15 1.38
C ALA A 83 16.58 14.82 1.85
N VAL A 84 15.27 14.80 2.10
CA VAL A 84 14.54 13.60 2.51
C VAL A 84 14.59 12.50 1.44
N PHE A 85 14.52 12.87 0.16
CA PHE A 85 14.69 11.93 -0.94
C PHE A 85 16.10 11.32 -0.98
N LEU A 86 17.14 12.15 -0.84
CA LEU A 86 18.53 11.68 -0.81
C LEU A 86 18.82 10.79 0.40
N ILE A 87 18.28 11.14 1.57
CA ILE A 87 18.37 10.32 2.78
C ILE A 87 17.67 8.97 2.55
N SER A 88 16.50 8.97 1.90
CA SER A 88 15.79 7.73 1.59
C SER A 88 16.58 6.84 0.63
N ILE A 89 17.23 7.43 -0.39
CA ILE A 89 18.13 6.70 -1.29
C ILE A 89 19.31 6.10 -0.52
N ALA A 90 19.95 6.88 0.35
CA ALA A 90 21.08 6.40 1.15
C ALA A 90 20.67 5.22 2.05
N ALA A 91 19.52 5.33 2.73
CA ALA A 91 18.97 4.26 3.55
C ALA A 91 18.69 3.00 2.72
N MET A 92 18.11 3.13 1.52
CA MET A 92 17.85 1.99 0.63
C MET A 92 19.13 1.36 0.08
N TYR A 93 20.16 2.16 -0.18
CA TYR A 93 21.45 1.65 -0.66
C TYR A 93 22.16 0.83 0.42
N GLU A 94 22.12 1.29 1.67
CA GLU A 94 22.74 0.61 2.81
C GLU A 94 21.95 -0.63 3.24
N ASN A 95 20.64 -0.50 3.44
CA ASN A 95 19.82 -1.56 4.03
C ASN A 95 19.15 -2.47 2.99
N GLY A 96 19.08 -2.04 1.73
CA GLY A 96 18.27 -2.67 0.69
C GLY A 96 16.81 -2.21 0.68
N LEU A 97 16.12 -2.49 -0.43
CA LEU A 97 14.72 -2.11 -0.63
C LEU A 97 13.75 -2.95 0.22
N ILE A 98 14.09 -4.22 0.48
CA ILE A 98 13.27 -5.14 1.27
C ILE A 98 14.09 -5.55 2.50
N SER A 99 13.95 -4.79 3.57
CA SER A 99 14.71 -4.99 4.80
C SER A 99 13.91 -4.56 6.01
N SER A 100 14.11 -5.25 7.13
CA SER A 100 13.57 -4.88 8.44
C SER A 100 14.59 -4.13 9.29
N ALA A 101 15.69 -3.67 8.68
CA ALA A 101 16.67 -2.82 9.35
C ALA A 101 16.07 -1.45 9.69
N THR A 102 16.69 -0.77 10.65
CA THR A 102 16.38 0.62 10.97
C THR A 102 17.52 1.52 10.55
N PHE A 103 17.21 2.73 10.13
CA PHE A 103 18.17 3.78 9.80
C PHE A 103 17.85 5.00 10.65
N PHE A 104 18.79 5.41 11.51
CA PHE A 104 18.55 6.42 12.56
C PHE A 104 17.35 6.12 13.47
N GLY A 105 17.09 4.84 13.78
CA GLY A 105 15.97 4.41 14.62
C GLY A 105 14.60 4.48 13.94
N VAL A 106 14.54 4.85 12.65
CA VAL A 106 13.34 4.80 11.82
C VAL A 106 13.37 3.54 10.96
N ASP A 107 12.25 2.85 10.86
CA ASP A 107 12.16 1.64 10.05
C ASP A 107 12.35 1.91 8.55
N ASN A 108 13.02 0.97 7.86
CA ASN A 108 13.30 1.03 6.43
C ASN A 108 12.03 1.27 5.57
N ASP A 109 10.87 0.79 6.01
CA ASP A 109 9.61 0.93 5.30
C ASP A 109 9.14 2.39 5.16
N VAL A 110 9.48 3.25 6.13
CA VAL A 110 9.20 4.69 6.05
C VAL A 110 10.03 5.33 4.94
N PHE A 111 11.33 4.99 4.85
CA PHE A 111 12.20 5.47 3.78
C PHE A 111 11.78 4.93 2.42
N ARG A 112 11.34 3.66 2.36
CA ARG A 112 10.79 3.06 1.13
C ARG A 112 9.52 3.77 0.65
N ALA A 113 8.59 4.07 1.57
CA ALA A 113 7.38 4.83 1.24
C ALA A 113 7.72 6.25 0.79
N THR A 114 8.67 6.90 1.46
CA THR A 114 9.18 8.25 1.11
C THR A 114 9.80 8.26 -0.28
N PHE A 115 10.63 7.27 -0.59
CA PHE A 115 11.26 7.09 -1.89
C PHE A 115 10.22 6.96 -3.01
N GLY A 116 9.24 6.08 -2.85
CA GLY A 116 8.13 5.93 -3.81
C GLY A 116 7.30 7.20 -3.96
N PHE A 117 7.02 7.90 -2.86
CA PHE A 117 6.31 9.19 -2.88
C PHE A 117 7.06 10.24 -3.68
N CYS A 118 8.37 10.41 -3.44
CA CYS A 118 9.20 11.35 -4.18
C CYS A 118 9.30 11.02 -5.67
N ILE A 119 9.38 9.74 -6.05
CA ILE A 119 9.29 9.29 -7.45
C ILE A 119 7.95 9.73 -8.05
N GLY A 120 6.84 9.55 -7.34
CA GLY A 120 5.52 10.00 -7.77
C GLY A 120 5.45 11.52 -8.00
N VAL A 121 6.00 12.32 -7.08
CA VAL A 121 6.09 13.79 -7.22
C VAL A 121 6.95 14.18 -8.42
N ALA A 122 8.09 13.50 -8.63
CA ALA A 122 8.95 13.74 -9.77
C ALA A 122 8.25 13.39 -11.09
N LEU A 123 7.58 12.23 -11.15
CA LEU A 123 6.78 11.80 -12.30
C LEU A 123 5.69 12.79 -12.65
N PHE A 124 4.97 13.31 -11.65
CA PHE A 124 3.95 14.34 -11.87
C PHE A 124 4.53 15.60 -12.56
N ARG A 125 5.70 16.06 -12.10
CA ARG A 125 6.38 17.22 -12.71
C ARG A 125 6.87 16.93 -14.12
N ILE A 126 7.53 15.78 -14.31
CA ILE A 126 8.10 15.37 -15.61
C ILE A 126 6.99 15.09 -16.63
N ASN A 127 5.82 14.60 -16.20
CA ASN A 127 4.70 14.33 -17.11
C ASN A 127 4.29 15.58 -17.92
N THR A 128 4.42 16.79 -17.36
CA THR A 128 4.15 18.05 -18.09
C THR A 128 5.16 18.33 -19.22
N LEU A 129 6.38 17.78 -19.14
CA LEU A 129 7.39 17.90 -20.19
C LEU A 129 7.08 16.97 -21.36
N PHE A 130 6.53 15.79 -21.07
CA PHE A 130 6.12 14.83 -22.11
C PHE A 130 4.93 15.32 -22.94
N ASP A 131 4.17 16.32 -22.49
CA ASP A 131 3.14 16.97 -23.33
C ASP A 131 3.75 17.71 -24.53
N LYS A 132 5.04 18.07 -24.45
CA LYS A 132 5.78 18.74 -25.53
C LYS A 132 6.41 17.76 -26.52
N ILE A 133 6.38 16.46 -26.24
CA ILE A 133 7.04 15.43 -27.04
C ILE A 133 5.98 14.59 -27.76
N THR A 134 6.08 14.50 -29.08
CA THR A 134 5.19 13.71 -29.93
C THR A 134 5.67 12.27 -30.07
N ILE A 135 5.32 11.42 -29.11
CA ILE A 135 5.57 9.96 -29.16
C ILE A 135 4.26 9.25 -29.57
N PRO A 136 4.30 8.27 -30.49
CA PRO A 136 3.11 7.51 -30.86
C PRO A 136 2.55 6.75 -29.65
N LYS A 137 1.22 6.73 -29.50
CA LYS A 137 0.55 6.11 -28.35
C LYS A 137 0.89 4.62 -28.18
N ALA A 138 1.11 3.92 -29.30
CA ALA A 138 1.53 2.52 -29.30
C ALA A 138 2.89 2.29 -28.61
N ALA A 139 3.80 3.27 -28.64
CA ALA A 139 5.08 3.16 -27.93
C ALA A 139 4.89 3.24 -26.40
N TYR A 140 3.93 4.04 -25.91
CA TYR A 140 3.57 4.05 -24.49
C TYR A 140 2.90 2.74 -24.04
N ASP A 141 2.04 2.15 -24.88
CA ASP A 141 1.46 0.83 -24.63
C ASP A 141 2.56 -0.25 -24.56
N LEU A 142 3.49 -0.24 -25.52
CA LEU A 142 4.64 -1.16 -25.53
C LEU A 142 5.52 -0.96 -24.29
N LEU A 143 5.79 0.29 -23.91
CA LEU A 143 6.57 0.61 -22.71
C LEU A 143 5.92 0.02 -21.45
N ALA A 144 4.61 0.19 -21.27
CA ALA A 144 3.91 -0.40 -20.13
C ALA A 144 4.01 -1.93 -20.13
N ILE A 145 3.77 -2.58 -21.27
CA ILE A 145 3.81 -4.03 -21.38
C ILE A 145 5.23 -4.56 -21.09
N VAL A 146 6.26 -3.94 -21.68
CA VAL A 146 7.66 -4.32 -21.47
C VAL A 146 8.07 -4.13 -20.01
N SER A 147 7.69 -3.00 -19.40
CA SER A 147 7.98 -2.76 -17.98
C SER A 147 7.29 -3.75 -17.05
N THR A 148 6.03 -4.11 -17.34
CA THR A 148 5.34 -5.18 -16.59
C THR A 148 6.02 -6.53 -16.80
N ALA A 149 6.35 -6.91 -18.03
CA ALA A 149 7.00 -8.18 -18.33
C ALA A 149 8.39 -8.28 -17.69
N CYS A 150 9.18 -7.19 -17.73
CA CYS A 150 10.48 -7.11 -17.10
C CYS A 150 10.38 -7.27 -15.58
N PHE A 151 9.43 -6.57 -14.94
CA PHE A 151 9.17 -6.72 -13.51
C PHE A 151 8.74 -8.16 -13.15
N MET A 152 7.80 -8.74 -13.90
CA MET A 152 7.35 -10.12 -13.66
C MET A 152 8.47 -11.13 -13.84
N TYR A 153 9.30 -10.97 -14.88
CA TYR A 153 10.47 -11.81 -15.11
C TYR A 153 11.46 -11.68 -13.95
N TYR A 154 11.75 -10.46 -13.52
CA TYR A 154 12.61 -10.21 -12.36
C TYR A 154 12.09 -10.91 -11.10
N CYS A 155 10.80 -10.79 -10.78
CA CYS A 155 10.20 -11.50 -9.64
C CYS A 155 10.28 -13.03 -9.74
N ALA A 156 10.28 -13.58 -10.96
CA ALA A 156 10.34 -15.02 -11.18
C ALA A 156 11.76 -15.60 -11.09
N THR A 157 12.79 -14.82 -11.43
CA THR A 157 14.18 -15.32 -11.52
C THR A 157 15.13 -14.75 -10.48
N SER A 158 14.80 -13.60 -9.89
CA SER A 158 15.70 -12.88 -8.99
C SER A 158 15.77 -13.52 -7.61
N LYS A 159 16.93 -13.37 -6.96
CA LYS A 159 17.13 -13.67 -5.55
C LYS A 159 16.82 -12.49 -4.63
N PHE A 160 16.27 -11.39 -5.17
CA PHE A 160 16.01 -10.11 -4.50
C PHE A 160 17.28 -9.53 -3.87
N THR A 161 18.11 -8.92 -4.70
CA THR A 161 19.34 -8.23 -4.26
C THR A 161 19.10 -6.74 -4.20
N SER A 162 19.64 -6.08 -3.16
CA SER A 162 19.41 -4.66 -2.86
C SER A 162 19.55 -3.72 -4.06
N GLU A 163 20.61 -3.89 -4.87
CA GLU A 163 20.89 -3.03 -6.02
C GLU A 163 19.92 -3.26 -7.20
N ALA A 164 19.66 -4.52 -7.54
CA ALA A 164 18.80 -4.85 -8.65
C ALA A 164 17.32 -4.52 -8.32
N ASP A 165 16.91 -4.70 -7.06
CA ASP A 165 15.60 -4.31 -6.57
C ASP A 165 15.37 -2.79 -6.76
N LEU A 166 16.38 -1.98 -6.43
CA LEU A 166 16.33 -0.53 -6.61
C LEU A 166 16.26 -0.13 -8.09
N ALA A 167 17.11 -0.73 -8.93
CA ALA A 167 17.14 -0.44 -10.36
C ALA A 167 15.81 -0.79 -11.04
N VAL A 168 15.29 -1.99 -10.78
CA VAL A 168 13.97 -2.42 -11.28
C VAL A 168 12.89 -1.47 -10.77
N THR A 169 12.96 -1.04 -9.51
CA THR A 169 11.97 -0.13 -8.94
C THR A 169 12.00 1.25 -9.63
N LEU A 170 13.18 1.82 -9.83
CA LEU A 170 13.39 3.14 -10.45
C LEU A 170 13.09 3.18 -11.94
N ILE A 171 13.20 2.04 -12.63
CA ILE A 171 13.00 1.97 -14.08
C ILE A 171 11.59 1.47 -14.39
N CYS A 172 11.22 0.29 -13.89
CA CYS A 172 9.99 -0.38 -14.30
C CYS A 172 8.73 0.33 -13.81
N PHE A 173 8.66 0.79 -12.55
CA PHE A 173 7.43 1.43 -12.06
C PHE A 173 7.17 2.80 -12.71
N PRO A 174 8.14 3.73 -12.82
CA PRO A 174 7.91 5.01 -13.49
C PRO A 174 7.51 4.86 -14.96
N THR A 175 8.19 3.98 -15.69
CA THR A 175 7.89 3.72 -17.10
C THR A 175 6.54 3.02 -17.28
N LEU A 176 6.19 2.08 -16.39
CA LEU A 176 4.87 1.46 -16.35
C LEU A 176 3.77 2.49 -16.12
N ILE A 177 3.93 3.38 -15.13
CA ILE A 177 2.93 4.42 -14.81
C ILE A 177 2.73 5.35 -16.02
N ILE A 178 3.81 5.87 -16.60
CA ILE A 178 3.73 6.76 -17.78
C ILE A 178 3.10 6.02 -18.96
N GLY A 179 3.55 4.79 -19.25
CA GLY A 179 3.03 3.97 -20.33
C GLY A 179 1.54 3.68 -20.18
N ALA A 180 1.10 3.30 -18.98
CA ALA A 180 -0.29 3.01 -18.67
C ALA A 180 -1.20 4.25 -18.73
N MET A 181 -0.68 5.43 -18.37
CA MET A 181 -1.43 6.68 -18.43
C MET A 181 -1.59 7.22 -19.86
N ARG A 182 -0.54 7.12 -20.69
CA ARG A 182 -0.48 7.73 -22.03
C ARG A 182 -0.79 6.77 -23.19
N GLY A 183 -0.70 5.47 -22.96
CA GLY A 183 -1.08 4.43 -23.92
C GLY A 183 -2.57 4.46 -24.26
N THR A 184 -2.97 3.81 -25.35
CA THR A 184 -4.39 3.68 -25.74
C THR A 184 -4.96 2.35 -25.29
N ALA A 185 -4.30 1.24 -25.63
CA ALA A 185 -4.80 -0.10 -25.36
C ALA A 185 -4.72 -0.44 -23.87
N VAL A 186 -3.57 -0.20 -23.24
CA VAL A 186 -3.34 -0.46 -21.82
C VAL A 186 -4.24 0.43 -20.96
N ASN A 187 -4.34 1.71 -21.31
CA ASN A 187 -5.21 2.65 -20.61
C ASN A 187 -6.69 2.24 -20.68
N LYS A 188 -7.16 1.83 -21.86
CA LYS A 188 -8.54 1.36 -22.06
C LYS A 188 -8.81 0.08 -21.27
N ALA A 189 -7.85 -0.85 -21.26
CA ALA A 189 -7.95 -2.09 -20.47
C ALA A 189 -8.07 -1.78 -18.97
N LEU A 190 -7.18 -0.94 -18.41
CA LEU A 190 -7.19 -0.58 -16.99
C LEU A 190 -8.44 0.20 -16.56
N LYS A 191 -9.10 0.90 -17.50
CA LYS A 191 -10.38 1.57 -17.29
C LYS A 191 -11.60 0.66 -17.40
N HIS A 192 -11.41 -0.63 -17.64
CA HIS A 192 -12.54 -1.58 -17.67
C HIS A 192 -13.30 -1.56 -16.33
N PRO A 193 -14.65 -1.55 -16.34
CA PRO A 193 -15.46 -1.35 -15.12
C PRO A 193 -15.10 -2.31 -13.98
N SER A 194 -14.81 -3.57 -14.28
CA SER A 194 -14.42 -4.58 -13.28
C SER A 194 -13.07 -4.26 -12.61
N LEU A 195 -12.08 -3.76 -13.37
CA LEU A 195 -10.78 -3.39 -12.81
C LEU A 195 -10.89 -2.10 -11.99
N VAL A 196 -11.67 -1.14 -12.47
CA VAL A 196 -11.96 0.09 -11.71
C VAL A 196 -12.70 -0.24 -10.42
N PHE A 197 -13.66 -1.18 -10.45
CA PHE A 197 -14.35 -1.66 -9.26
C PHE A 197 -13.37 -2.27 -8.24
N LEU A 198 -12.51 -3.21 -8.68
CA LEU A 198 -11.49 -3.80 -7.81
C LEU A 198 -10.53 -2.76 -7.25
N GLY A 199 -10.10 -1.79 -8.07
CA GLY A 199 -9.30 -0.65 -7.63
C GLY A 199 -10.03 0.21 -6.59
N THR A 200 -11.34 0.41 -6.75
CA THR A 200 -12.17 1.21 -5.83
C THR A 200 -12.27 0.58 -4.44
N ILE A 201 -12.36 -0.75 -4.35
CA ILE A 201 -12.43 -1.48 -3.08
C ILE A 201 -11.07 -2.03 -2.62
N SER A 202 -9.98 -1.70 -3.32
CA SER A 202 -8.64 -2.26 -3.09
C SER A 202 -8.14 -2.05 -1.66
N TYR A 203 -8.39 -0.88 -1.07
CA TYR A 203 -8.06 -0.58 0.32
C TYR A 203 -8.79 -1.50 1.31
N SER A 204 -10.09 -1.76 1.07
CA SER A 204 -10.86 -2.72 1.85
C SER A 204 -10.36 -4.15 1.64
N ILE A 205 -9.95 -4.55 0.44
CA ILE A 205 -9.30 -5.87 0.17
C ILE A 205 -8.01 -5.99 0.98
N TYR A 206 -7.17 -4.95 0.92
CA TYR A 206 -5.91 -4.89 1.63
C TYR A 206 -6.07 -5.06 3.14
N LEU A 207 -7.08 -4.45 3.76
CA LEU A 207 -7.29 -4.56 5.20
C LEU A 207 -8.01 -5.84 5.64
N VAL A 208 -8.80 -6.46 4.76
CA VAL A 208 -9.68 -7.60 5.10
C VAL A 208 -9.00 -8.95 4.87
N HIS A 209 -8.08 -9.06 3.90
CA HIS A 209 -7.54 -10.37 3.51
C HIS A 209 -6.85 -11.11 4.68
N PHE A 210 -6.08 -10.41 5.52
CA PHE A 210 -5.43 -11.05 6.67
C PHE A 210 -6.41 -11.48 7.78
N PRO A 211 -7.34 -10.62 8.27
CA PRO A 211 -8.42 -11.07 9.15
C PRO A 211 -9.21 -12.26 8.57
N MET A 212 -9.42 -12.29 7.25
CA MET A 212 -10.08 -13.41 6.58
C MET A 212 -9.23 -14.70 6.66
N GLN A 213 -7.90 -14.62 6.45
CA GLN A 213 -6.99 -15.76 6.65
C GLN A 213 -7.03 -16.28 8.08
N LEU A 214 -7.00 -15.38 9.06
CA LEU A 214 -7.11 -15.71 10.48
C LEU A 214 -8.45 -16.39 10.79
N GLY A 215 -9.56 -15.89 10.24
CA GLY A 215 -10.89 -16.48 10.45
C GLY A 215 -10.98 -17.89 9.90
N VAL A 216 -10.47 -18.10 8.67
CA VAL A 216 -10.36 -19.43 8.07
C VAL A 216 -9.54 -20.37 8.94
N HIS A 217 -8.40 -19.90 9.46
CA HIS A 217 -7.54 -20.71 10.33
C HIS A 217 -8.25 -21.07 11.66
N ILE A 218 -8.91 -20.11 12.30
CA ILE A 218 -9.71 -20.33 13.52
C ILE A 218 -10.79 -21.39 13.28
N VAL A 219 -11.51 -21.31 12.16
CA VAL A 219 -12.54 -22.30 11.79
C VAL A 219 -11.92 -23.69 11.61
N GLY A 220 -10.75 -23.79 10.97
CA GLY A 220 -10.03 -25.06 10.81
C GLY A 220 -9.67 -25.70 12.15
N ILE A 221 -9.08 -24.92 13.06
CA ILE A 221 -8.73 -25.39 14.41
C ILE A 221 -9.97 -25.80 15.20
N ALA A 222 -11.01 -24.96 15.22
CA ALA A 222 -12.24 -25.23 15.96
C ALA A 222 -12.98 -26.47 15.43
N ALA A 223 -13.01 -26.68 14.11
CA ALA A 223 -13.63 -27.83 13.47
C ALA A 223 -12.72 -29.08 13.43
N ARG A 224 -11.47 -28.98 13.90
CA ARG A 224 -10.44 -30.02 13.76
C ARG A 224 -10.29 -30.50 12.31
N TYR A 225 -10.34 -29.54 11.39
CA TYR A 225 -10.28 -29.78 9.96
C TYR A 225 -9.06 -29.07 9.35
N ASP A 226 -8.19 -29.85 8.73
CA ASP A 226 -7.02 -29.33 8.03
C ASP A 226 -7.46 -28.62 6.74
N MET A 227 -7.38 -27.30 6.77
CA MET A 227 -7.78 -26.47 5.64
C MET A 227 -6.85 -26.73 4.44
N PRO A 228 -7.39 -26.97 3.23
CA PRO A 228 -6.60 -27.34 2.05
C PRO A 228 -5.94 -26.11 1.41
N TYR A 229 -5.00 -25.47 2.10
CA TYR A 229 -4.35 -24.23 1.67
C TYR A 229 -3.64 -24.34 0.31
N SER A 230 -3.17 -25.53 -0.07
CA SER A 230 -2.51 -25.79 -1.36
C SER A 230 -3.49 -25.98 -2.53
N SER A 231 -4.80 -26.10 -2.26
CA SER A 231 -5.80 -26.32 -3.30
C SER A 231 -6.09 -25.05 -4.08
N ARG A 232 -6.02 -25.13 -5.42
CA ARG A 232 -6.42 -24.03 -6.32
C ARG A 232 -7.87 -23.62 -6.12
N GLY A 233 -8.76 -24.60 -5.90
CA GLY A 233 -10.18 -24.33 -5.64
C GLY A 233 -10.37 -23.55 -4.34
N PHE A 234 -9.66 -23.94 -3.28
CA PHE A 234 -9.68 -23.23 -2.01
C PHE A 234 -9.18 -21.78 -2.15
N PHE A 235 -8.08 -21.57 -2.88
CA PHE A 235 -7.56 -20.24 -3.15
C PHE A 235 -8.58 -19.35 -3.88
N VAL A 236 -9.24 -19.86 -4.92
CA VAL A 236 -10.28 -19.11 -5.64
C VAL A 236 -11.44 -18.75 -4.72
N VAL A 237 -11.92 -19.70 -3.91
CA VAL A 237 -13.00 -19.45 -2.94
C VAL A 237 -12.58 -18.39 -1.91
N PHE A 238 -11.36 -18.48 -1.39
CA PHE A 238 -10.80 -17.51 -0.45
C PHE A 238 -10.74 -16.09 -1.05
N VAL A 239 -10.24 -15.95 -2.28
CA VAL A 239 -10.15 -14.66 -2.98
C VAL A 239 -11.55 -14.09 -3.21
N MET A 240 -12.50 -14.90 -3.67
CA MET A 240 -13.88 -14.46 -3.88
C MET A 240 -14.56 -14.04 -2.57
N ALA A 241 -14.38 -14.82 -1.51
CA ALA A 241 -14.91 -14.48 -0.18
C ALA A 241 -14.29 -13.19 0.36
N THR A 242 -12.98 -12.97 0.14
CA THR A 242 -12.30 -11.72 0.50
C THR A 242 -12.89 -10.55 -0.26
N ILE A 243 -13.05 -10.64 -1.59
CA ILE A 243 -13.66 -9.57 -2.40
C ILE A 243 -15.09 -9.25 -1.94
N CYS A 244 -15.91 -10.27 -1.67
CA CYS A 244 -17.27 -10.11 -1.16
C CYS A 244 -17.28 -9.38 0.19
N LEU A 245 -16.47 -9.84 1.15
CA LEU A 245 -16.39 -9.21 2.47
C LEU A 245 -15.86 -7.78 2.37
N SER A 246 -14.85 -7.54 1.53
CA SER A 246 -14.31 -6.21 1.27
C SER A 246 -15.34 -5.26 0.65
N TRP A 247 -16.21 -5.73 -0.23
CA TRP A 247 -17.29 -4.91 -0.76
C TRP A 247 -18.31 -4.53 0.33
N VAL A 248 -18.65 -5.47 1.21
CA VAL A 248 -19.52 -5.20 2.37
C VAL A 248 -18.87 -4.16 3.27
N THR A 249 -17.62 -4.35 3.69
CA THR A 249 -16.91 -3.41 4.58
C THR A 249 -16.72 -2.05 3.91
N TYR A 250 -16.46 -2.02 2.60
CA TYR A 250 -16.36 -0.79 1.83
C TYR A 250 -17.65 0.04 1.91
N ARG A 251 -18.81 -0.61 1.72
CA ARG A 251 -20.10 0.08 1.74
C ARG A 251 -20.60 0.46 3.13
N THR A 252 -20.33 -0.37 4.15
CA THR A 252 -20.88 -0.16 5.49
C THR A 252 -19.96 0.62 6.43
N ILE A 253 -18.65 0.58 6.21
CA ILE A 253 -17.67 1.22 7.09
C ILE A 253 -16.90 2.31 6.33
N GLU A 254 -16.28 1.97 5.21
CA GLU A 254 -15.36 2.88 4.53
C GLU A 254 -16.08 4.10 3.94
N LEU A 255 -17.14 3.90 3.16
CA LEU A 255 -17.87 4.98 2.52
C LEU A 255 -18.60 5.89 3.54
N PRO A 256 -19.29 5.36 4.56
CA PRO A 256 -19.87 6.19 5.61
C PRO A 256 -18.81 6.96 6.42
N GLY A 257 -17.69 6.32 6.74
CA GLY A 257 -16.58 6.97 7.44
C GLY A 257 -15.98 8.13 6.64
N LYS A 258 -15.71 7.92 5.34
CA LYS A 258 -15.25 8.98 4.42
C LYS A 258 -16.25 10.14 4.37
N ASN A 259 -17.55 9.84 4.27
CA ASN A 259 -18.60 10.86 4.23
C ASN A 259 -18.74 11.61 5.56
N LEU A 260 -18.59 10.93 6.70
CA LEU A 260 -18.63 11.54 8.03
C LEU A 260 -17.47 12.53 8.20
N VAL A 261 -16.23 12.10 7.92
CA VAL A 261 -15.05 12.97 8.00
C VAL A 261 -15.20 14.18 7.06
N ARG A 262 -15.69 13.97 5.83
CA ARG A 262 -15.97 15.06 4.90
C ARG A 262 -17.03 16.04 5.43
N ARG A 263 -18.06 15.58 6.14
CA ARG A 263 -19.06 16.44 6.77
C ARG A 263 -18.47 17.23 7.94
N LEU A 264 -17.69 16.58 8.80
CA LEU A 264 -17.05 17.21 9.97
C LEU A 264 -16.02 18.27 9.55
N LEU A 265 -15.21 17.98 8.52
CA LEU A 265 -14.22 18.91 7.98
C LEU A 265 -14.81 19.89 6.95
N GLY A 266 -16.06 19.70 6.52
CA GLY A 266 -16.63 20.31 5.31
C GLY A 266 -18.04 20.87 5.47
N GLY A 267 -18.45 21.24 6.68
CA GLY A 267 -19.53 22.19 6.93
C GLY A 267 -19.24 23.62 6.44
N SER A 268 -18.55 23.81 5.32
CA SER A 268 -18.55 25.02 4.47
C SER A 268 -17.60 24.83 3.28
N SER A 269 -18.07 24.16 2.23
CA SER A 269 -17.52 24.37 0.88
C SER A 269 -18.61 24.04 -0.13
N ARG A 270 -19.52 25.03 -0.30
CA ARG A 270 -20.24 25.20 -1.56
C ARG A 270 -19.17 25.31 -2.65
N ALA A 271 -18.89 24.22 -3.35
CA ALA A 271 -18.20 24.29 -4.62
C ALA A 271 -19.07 25.19 -5.53
N ARG A 272 -18.59 26.41 -5.80
CA ARG A 272 -19.13 27.21 -6.90
C ARG A 272 -18.97 26.37 -8.17
N PRO A 273 -20.01 26.22 -9.00
CA PRO A 273 -19.85 25.58 -10.30
C PRO A 273 -18.81 26.39 -11.08
N VAL A 274 -17.74 25.73 -11.52
CA VAL A 274 -16.79 26.30 -12.46
C VAL A 274 -17.57 26.60 -13.73
N GLY A 275 -17.68 27.89 -14.04
CA GLY A 275 -18.52 28.44 -15.09
C GLY A 275 -18.17 27.91 -16.47
N GLN A 276 -19.23 27.78 -17.26
CA GLN A 276 -19.20 27.93 -18.71
C GLN A 276 -18.63 29.32 -19.06
N ALA A 277 -17.60 29.35 -19.89
CA ALA A 277 -17.29 30.39 -20.87
C ALA A 277 -16.22 29.84 -21.82
#